data_AF-A0A7L3BKM0-F1
#
_entry.id   AF-A0A7L3BKM0-F1
#
_cell.length_a   1.000
_cell.length_b   1.000
_cell.length_c   1.000
_cell.angle_alpha   90.00
_cell.angle_beta   90.00
_cell.angle_gamma   90.00
#
_symmetry.space_group_name_H-M   'P 1'
#
loop_
_entity.id
_entity.type
_entity.pdbx_description
1 polymer ?
#
loop_
_entity_poly.entity_id
_entity_poly.type
_entity_poly.pdbx_seq_one_letter_code
_entity_poly.pdbx_strand_id
1 'polypeptide(L)'
;VAEWYALVAAPGAMEAREPLRDLRGALRAMLARVRGGRRDRVGLGRAEPTLRWLRSLSAFTEGEPGEGREPFELPRFWDALDQTFKVTSQEATKLSLAFSRPPLTSAEDCRKLSEDVQNAILAVATVYYWLPKGQGTTLRKMVRDATTEVVKGMIQLTETILSAPLESLSQEQLISTGGVWEACEQVSNLPRDNQAAVASALAACLGVVKDALEEMEHALVEGQDPYSDIVEDEELGFRGNRDTYWSEADRKLLSSCMGLMKASKACLKKVLAVVKAYGKADSPEQIAQLDDLADIANEISPSVDELALSMYPPMNQLAVRLNAAKLASVLKKVLEITKTSHVCPPSEEGWVQFLTGAVDHNMNKIKNFTQGQL
;
A
#
# COMPACT_ATOMS: atom_id res chain seq x y z
N VAL A 1 -41.47 25.61 3.53
CA VAL A 1 -42.00 25.56 2.14
C VAL A 1 -41.19 26.42 1.16
N ALA A 2 -40.57 27.52 1.59
CA ALA A 2 -39.66 28.32 0.76
C ALA A 2 -38.26 27.70 0.52
N GLU A 3 -37.82 26.75 1.35
CA GLU A 3 -36.51 26.05 1.18
C GLU A 3 -36.57 24.78 0.32
N TRP A 4 -37.77 24.28 0.01
CA TRP A 4 -37.93 23.10 -0.85
C TRP A 4 -37.96 23.42 -2.35
N TYR A 5 -37.99 24.71 -2.72
CA TYR A 5 -37.95 25.16 -4.12
C TYR A 5 -36.56 25.58 -4.61
N ALA A 6 -35.52 25.53 -3.76
CA ALA A 6 -34.12 25.58 -4.21
C ALA A 6 -33.66 24.22 -4.83
N LEU A 7 -34.54 23.21 -4.79
CA LEU A 7 -34.30 21.83 -5.22
C LEU A 7 -34.83 21.51 -6.62
N VAL A 8 -35.16 22.53 -7.42
CA VAL A 8 -35.16 22.37 -8.88
C VAL A 8 -33.86 23.01 -9.37
N ALA A 9 -32.78 22.24 -9.32
CA ALA A 9 -31.58 22.55 -10.07
C ALA A 9 -32.03 22.95 -11.48
N ALA A 10 -31.71 24.17 -11.90
CA ALA A 10 -32.08 24.67 -13.22
C ALA A 10 -31.72 23.59 -14.26
N PRO A 11 -32.61 23.20 -15.19
CA PRO A 11 -32.36 22.11 -16.15
C PRO A 11 -30.98 22.20 -16.81
N GLY A 12 -30.52 23.43 -17.13
CA GLY A 12 -29.21 23.69 -17.71
C GLY A 12 -28.01 23.41 -16.79
N ALA A 13 -28.15 23.44 -15.47
CA ALA A 13 -27.06 23.07 -14.54
C ALA A 13 -26.85 21.55 -14.48
N MET A 14 -27.90 20.77 -14.71
CA MET A 14 -27.80 19.30 -14.78
C MET A 14 -27.18 18.85 -16.11
N GLU A 15 -27.53 19.51 -17.22
CA GLU A 15 -26.90 19.31 -18.54
C GLU A 15 -25.42 19.74 -18.55
N ALA A 16 -25.07 20.87 -17.92
CA ALA A 16 -23.69 21.36 -17.88
C ALA A 16 -22.72 20.41 -17.18
N ARG A 17 -23.21 19.55 -16.26
CA ARG A 17 -22.39 18.58 -15.50
C ARG A 17 -22.42 17.16 -16.08
N GLU A 18 -23.18 16.92 -17.15
CA GLU A 18 -23.23 15.60 -17.79
C GLU A 18 -21.85 15.08 -18.24
N PRO A 19 -20.96 15.90 -18.85
CA PRO A 19 -19.62 15.45 -19.23
C PRO A 19 -18.76 14.96 -18.04
N LEU A 20 -18.97 15.50 -16.83
CA LEU A 20 -18.28 15.05 -15.63
C LEU A 20 -18.70 13.64 -15.20
N ARG A 21 -19.95 13.23 -15.48
CA ARG A 21 -20.42 11.86 -15.21
C ARG A 21 -19.71 10.85 -16.11
N ASP A 22 -19.53 11.20 -17.38
CA ASP A 22 -18.77 10.41 -18.35
C ASP A 22 -17.29 10.35 -17.98
N LEU A 23 -16.69 11.48 -17.60
CA LEU A 23 -15.33 11.56 -17.07
C LEU A 23 -15.13 10.60 -15.91
N ARG A 24 -15.99 10.65 -14.88
CA ARG A 24 -15.93 9.74 -13.73
C ARG A 24 -15.99 8.27 -14.16
N GLY A 25 -16.86 7.94 -15.13
CA GLY A 25 -16.94 6.60 -15.69
C GLY A 25 -15.64 6.17 -16.37
N ALA A 26 -15.03 7.05 -17.16
CA ALA A 26 -13.76 6.81 -17.83
C ALA A 26 -12.60 6.62 -16.84
N LEU A 27 -12.50 7.48 -15.81
CA LEU A 27 -11.49 7.39 -14.78
C LEU A 27 -11.59 6.08 -13.97
N ARG A 28 -12.80 5.64 -13.61
CA ARG A 28 -13.00 4.35 -12.94
C ARG A 28 -12.59 3.16 -13.82
N ALA A 29 -12.88 3.23 -15.13
CA ALA A 29 -12.43 2.21 -16.07
C ALA A 29 -10.90 2.18 -16.22
N MET A 30 -10.26 3.36 -16.24
CA MET A 30 -8.81 3.51 -16.22
C MET A 30 -8.20 2.91 -14.95
N LEU A 31 -8.76 3.23 -13.78
CA LEU A 31 -8.31 2.71 -12.48
C LEU A 31 -8.32 1.18 -12.45
N ALA A 32 -9.42 0.57 -12.92
CA ALA A 32 -9.53 -0.89 -12.99
C ALA A 32 -8.48 -1.51 -13.93
N ARG A 33 -8.15 -0.82 -15.03
CA ARG A 33 -7.14 -1.28 -15.99
C ARG A 33 -5.73 -1.21 -15.43
N VAL A 34 -5.35 -0.09 -14.81
CA VAL A 34 -4.00 0.11 -14.22
C VAL A 34 -3.74 -0.88 -13.08
N ARG A 35 -4.78 -1.22 -12.29
CA ARG A 35 -4.69 -2.23 -11.22
C ARG A 35 -4.50 -3.67 -11.69
N GLY A 36 -4.57 -3.94 -13.00
CA GLY A 36 -4.48 -5.29 -13.54
C GLY A 36 -5.78 -6.10 -13.44
N GLY A 37 -6.93 -5.42 -13.28
CA GLY A 37 -8.22 -6.11 -13.35
C GLY A 37 -8.35 -6.82 -14.70
N ARG A 38 -8.67 -8.13 -14.67
CA ARG A 38 -9.17 -8.84 -15.86
C ARG A 38 -10.36 -8.06 -16.44
N ARG A 39 -10.70 -8.34 -17.70
CA ARG A 39 -11.97 -7.90 -18.33
C ARG A 39 -13.17 -8.46 -17.56
N ASP A 40 -13.36 -8.05 -16.32
CA ASP A 40 -14.62 -8.23 -15.66
C ASP A 40 -15.56 -7.24 -16.33
N ARG A 41 -16.66 -7.82 -16.81
CA ARG A 41 -17.81 -7.08 -17.33
C ARG A 41 -18.38 -6.27 -16.18
N VAL A 42 -17.74 -5.16 -15.83
CA VAL A 42 -18.45 -4.07 -15.16
C VAL A 42 -19.53 -3.67 -16.15
N GLY A 43 -20.77 -4.03 -15.84
CA GLY A 43 -21.99 -3.73 -16.59
C GLY A 43 -22.31 -2.25 -16.56
N LEU A 44 -21.38 -1.42 -17.00
CA LEU A 44 -21.61 -0.04 -17.39
C LEU A 44 -21.85 -0.10 -18.91
N GLY A 45 -23.01 0.37 -19.38
CA GLY A 45 -23.17 0.71 -20.78
C GLY A 45 -22.06 1.68 -21.16
N ARG A 46 -20.98 1.18 -21.79
CA ARG A 46 -19.76 1.96 -21.98
C ARG A 46 -20.04 2.99 -23.07
N ALA A 47 -20.06 4.27 -22.69
CA ALA A 47 -20.04 5.36 -23.64
C ALA A 47 -18.85 5.21 -24.61
N GLU A 48 -19.05 5.56 -25.88
CA GLU A 48 -18.04 5.46 -26.95
C GLU A 48 -16.67 6.09 -26.59
N PRO A 49 -16.60 7.24 -25.87
CA PRO A 49 -15.33 7.84 -25.45
C PRO A 49 -14.52 6.92 -24.53
N THR A 50 -15.17 6.21 -23.59
CA THR A 50 -14.52 5.27 -22.68
C THR A 50 -13.90 4.09 -23.42
N LEU A 51 -14.57 3.62 -24.48
CA LEU A 51 -14.06 2.52 -25.32
C LEU A 51 -12.85 2.96 -26.14
N ARG A 52 -12.86 4.18 -26.69
CA ARG A 52 -11.71 4.76 -27.41
C ARG A 52 -10.48 4.85 -26.50
N TRP A 53 -10.69 5.30 -25.27
CA TRP A 53 -9.67 5.40 -24.24
C TRP A 53 -9.00 4.08 -23.88
N LEU A 54 -9.82 3.06 -23.64
CA LEU A 54 -9.32 1.72 -23.33
C LEU A 54 -8.63 1.09 -24.55
N ARG A 55 -9.05 1.42 -25.77
CA ARG A 55 -8.38 0.99 -27.01
C ARG A 55 -6.99 1.61 -27.14
N SER A 56 -6.85 2.91 -26.88
CA SER A 56 -5.55 3.60 -26.88
C SER A 56 -4.58 2.97 -25.90
N LEU A 57 -5.05 2.59 -24.70
CA LEU A 57 -4.22 1.83 -23.75
C LEU A 57 -3.95 0.39 -24.16
N SER A 58 -4.90 -0.29 -24.83
CA SER A 58 -4.71 -1.69 -25.26
C SER A 58 -3.65 -1.86 -26.33
N ALA A 59 -3.25 -0.78 -27.01
CA ALA A 59 -2.08 -0.76 -27.88
C ALA A 59 -0.75 -0.90 -27.11
N PHE A 60 -0.78 -0.71 -25.78
CA PHE A 60 0.36 -0.91 -24.89
C PHE A 60 0.22 -2.27 -24.17
N THR A 61 0.98 -3.27 -24.62
CA THR A 61 1.10 -4.58 -23.97
C THR A 61 1.90 -4.46 -22.68
N GLU A 62 1.48 -5.17 -21.63
CA GLU A 62 2.17 -5.17 -20.35
C GLU A 62 3.58 -5.77 -20.43
N GLY A 63 4.60 -4.91 -20.39
CA GLY A 63 5.96 -5.33 -20.08
C GLY A 63 6.70 -6.08 -21.20
N GLU A 64 6.21 -6.02 -22.43
CA GLU A 64 6.94 -6.51 -23.60
C GLU A 64 7.42 -5.29 -24.41
N PRO A 65 8.72 -5.12 -24.67
CA PRO A 65 9.16 -4.21 -25.71
C PRO A 65 8.60 -4.74 -27.02
N GLY A 66 7.60 -4.07 -27.59
CA GLY A 66 7.16 -4.39 -28.95
C GLY A 66 8.38 -4.40 -29.88
N GLU A 67 8.48 -5.42 -30.74
CA GLU A 67 9.52 -5.49 -31.77
C GLU A 67 9.61 -4.12 -32.48
N GLY A 68 10.78 -3.50 -32.41
CA GLY A 68 11.04 -2.18 -33.03
C GLY A 68 10.91 -0.94 -32.15
N ARG A 69 10.71 -1.06 -30.82
CA ARG A 69 10.82 0.10 -29.91
C ARG A 69 12.27 0.52 -29.67
N GLU A 70 12.50 1.84 -29.61
CA GLU A 70 13.75 2.43 -29.13
C GLU A 70 14.18 1.81 -27.78
N PRO A 71 15.49 1.69 -27.51
CA PRO A 71 15.98 1.21 -26.22
C PRO A 71 15.40 2.06 -25.09
N PHE A 72 15.02 1.41 -23.99
CA PHE A 72 14.47 2.09 -22.83
C PHE A 72 15.54 2.98 -22.17
N GLU A 73 15.23 4.27 -22.05
CA GLU A 73 16.09 5.26 -21.40
C GLU A 73 15.48 5.69 -20.06
N LEU A 74 16.11 5.29 -18.96
CA LEU A 74 15.63 5.55 -17.61
C LEU A 74 15.46 7.05 -17.29
N PRO A 75 16.37 7.97 -17.66
CA PRO A 75 16.19 9.40 -17.42
C PRO A 75 14.97 9.97 -18.16
N ARG A 76 14.80 9.61 -19.44
CA ARG A 76 13.67 10.06 -20.28
C ARG A 76 12.32 9.57 -19.72
N PHE A 77 12.28 8.36 -19.17
CA PHE A 77 11.10 7.85 -18.49
C PHE A 77 10.73 8.72 -17.28
N TRP A 78 11.70 9.01 -16.40
CA TRP A 78 11.45 9.80 -15.20
C TRP A 78 11.04 11.25 -15.51
N ASP A 79 11.68 11.89 -16.49
CA ASP A 79 11.30 13.23 -16.94
C ASP A 79 9.87 13.27 -17.50
N ALA A 80 9.50 12.27 -18.31
CA ALA A 80 8.15 12.14 -18.84
C ALA A 80 7.13 11.89 -17.73
N LEU A 81 7.47 11.06 -16.74
CA LEU A 81 6.59 10.78 -15.61
C LEU A 81 6.34 12.04 -14.80
N ASP A 82 7.40 12.74 -14.40
CA ASP A 82 7.30 13.98 -13.62
C ASP A 82 6.49 15.05 -14.38
N GLN A 83 6.67 15.15 -15.70
CA GLN A 83 5.91 16.11 -16.52
C GLN A 83 4.42 15.75 -16.62
N THR A 84 4.07 14.47 -16.81
CA THR A 84 2.66 14.06 -16.90
C THR A 84 1.91 14.21 -15.58
N PHE A 85 2.58 13.98 -14.45
CA PHE A 85 2.03 14.27 -13.12
C PHE A 85 1.82 15.77 -12.89
N LYS A 86 2.77 16.63 -13.29
CA LYS A 86 2.60 18.10 -13.24
C LYS A 86 1.41 18.58 -14.07
N VAL A 87 1.26 18.08 -15.29
CA VAL A 87 0.10 18.41 -16.16
C VAL A 87 -1.19 17.97 -15.49
N THR A 88 -1.23 16.76 -14.91
CA THR A 88 -2.43 16.26 -14.21
C THR A 88 -2.82 17.15 -13.03
N SER A 89 -1.84 17.60 -12.24
CA SER A 89 -2.06 18.56 -11.16
C SER A 89 -2.65 19.89 -11.67
N GLN A 90 -2.19 20.37 -12.82
CA GLN A 90 -2.71 21.61 -13.43
C GLN A 90 -4.14 21.43 -13.94
N GLU A 91 -4.45 20.30 -14.58
CA GLU A 91 -5.80 19.99 -15.04
C GLU A 91 -6.77 19.83 -13.86
N ALA A 92 -6.33 19.25 -12.74
CA ALA A 92 -7.11 19.21 -11.50
C ALA A 92 -7.49 20.62 -11.01
N THR A 93 -6.52 21.55 -11.02
CA THR A 93 -6.74 22.94 -10.62
C THR A 93 -7.72 23.64 -11.55
N LYS A 94 -7.56 23.48 -12.87
CA LYS A 94 -8.49 24.08 -13.85
C LYS A 94 -9.89 23.54 -13.68
N LEU A 95 -10.03 22.22 -13.56
CA LEU A 95 -11.32 21.56 -13.35
C LEU A 95 -11.97 22.09 -12.06
N SER A 96 -11.23 22.16 -10.96
CA SER A 96 -11.73 22.70 -9.70
C SER A 96 -12.19 24.15 -9.86
N LEU A 97 -11.32 25.04 -10.36
CA LEU A 97 -11.63 26.46 -10.52
C LEU A 97 -12.86 26.74 -11.41
N ALA A 98 -13.06 25.93 -12.46
CA ALA A 98 -14.19 26.05 -13.38
C ALA A 98 -15.57 25.82 -12.73
N PHE A 99 -15.62 25.16 -11.56
CA PHE A 99 -16.86 24.89 -10.82
C PHE A 99 -16.91 25.61 -9.46
N SER A 100 -15.99 26.54 -9.21
CA SER A 100 -15.85 27.25 -7.93
C SER A 100 -16.85 28.40 -7.73
N ARG A 101 -17.32 29.04 -8.80
CA ARG A 101 -18.21 30.21 -8.73
C ARG A 101 -19.11 30.32 -9.97
N PRO A 102 -20.29 30.96 -9.86
CA PRO A 102 -21.09 31.34 -11.01
C PRO A 102 -20.39 32.39 -11.90
N PRO A 103 -20.71 32.46 -13.21
CA PRO A 103 -21.60 31.55 -13.94
C PRO A 103 -20.97 30.17 -14.13
N LEU A 104 -21.82 29.15 -14.18
CA LEU A 104 -21.37 27.78 -14.41
C LEU A 104 -20.73 27.66 -15.79
N THR A 105 -19.65 26.87 -15.83
CA THR A 105 -18.98 26.47 -17.07
C THR A 105 -19.99 25.90 -18.07
N SER A 106 -19.92 26.31 -19.33
CA SER A 106 -20.81 25.83 -20.37
C SER A 106 -20.65 24.31 -20.57
N ALA A 107 -21.65 23.64 -21.15
CA ALA A 107 -21.54 22.19 -21.42
C ALA A 107 -20.37 21.87 -22.39
N GLU A 108 -20.03 22.78 -23.29
CA GLU A 108 -18.90 22.65 -24.21
C GLU A 108 -17.56 22.80 -23.50
N ASP A 109 -17.41 23.83 -22.67
CA ASP A 109 -16.20 24.04 -21.87
C ASP A 109 -16.00 22.92 -20.84
N CYS A 110 -17.08 22.41 -20.25
CA CYS A 110 -17.05 21.27 -19.34
C CYS A 110 -16.59 20.00 -20.05
N ARG A 111 -17.04 19.79 -21.29
CA ARG A 111 -16.57 18.68 -22.13
C ARG A 111 -15.08 18.80 -22.42
N LYS A 112 -14.61 19.99 -22.79
CA LYS A 112 -13.18 20.24 -23.05
C LYS A 112 -12.32 20.00 -21.80
N LEU A 113 -12.71 20.53 -20.64
CA LEU A 113 -12.01 20.27 -19.38
C LEU A 113 -11.99 18.78 -19.03
N SER A 114 -13.10 18.08 -19.30
CA SER A 114 -13.19 16.63 -19.10
C SER A 114 -12.25 15.85 -20.03
N GLU A 115 -12.12 16.29 -21.28
CA GLU A 115 -11.18 15.73 -22.26
C GLU A 115 -9.73 16.02 -21.87
N ASP A 116 -9.41 17.21 -21.37
CA ASP A 116 -8.07 17.59 -20.91
C ASP A 116 -7.64 16.74 -19.70
N VAL A 117 -8.51 16.60 -18.69
CA VAL A 117 -8.29 15.74 -17.52
C VAL A 117 -8.12 14.28 -17.93
N GLN A 118 -8.96 13.82 -18.85
CA GLN A 118 -8.75 12.53 -19.48
C GLN A 118 -7.33 12.49 -20.05
N ASN A 119 -7.00 13.27 -21.07
CA ASN A 119 -5.72 13.17 -21.76
C ASN A 119 -4.51 13.19 -20.83
N ALA A 120 -4.55 14.00 -19.77
CA ALA A 120 -3.52 14.02 -18.71
C ALA A 120 -3.38 12.66 -18.01
N ILE A 121 -4.48 12.06 -17.54
CA ILE A 121 -4.48 10.75 -16.89
C ILE A 121 -4.06 9.62 -17.85
N LEU A 122 -4.46 9.67 -19.13
CA LEU A 122 -4.00 8.70 -20.13
C LEU A 122 -2.49 8.82 -20.36
N ALA A 123 -1.96 10.04 -20.40
CA ALA A 123 -0.53 10.27 -20.53
C ALA A 123 0.23 9.65 -19.34
N VAL A 124 -0.22 9.88 -18.10
CA VAL A 124 0.36 9.26 -16.90
C VAL A 124 0.37 7.73 -17.01
N ALA A 125 -0.79 7.12 -17.31
CA ALA A 125 -0.91 5.68 -17.44
C ALA A 125 -0.04 5.12 -18.58
N THR A 126 0.06 5.86 -19.69
CA THR A 126 0.89 5.48 -20.85
C THR A 126 2.36 5.46 -20.48
N VAL A 127 2.85 6.51 -19.80
CA VAL A 127 4.24 6.56 -19.32
C VAL A 127 4.52 5.44 -18.33
N TYR A 128 3.61 5.14 -17.41
CA TYR A 128 3.73 3.96 -16.54
C TYR A 128 3.96 2.66 -17.35
N TYR A 129 3.20 2.44 -18.43
CA TYR A 129 3.37 1.26 -19.28
C TYR A 129 4.67 1.25 -20.09
N TRP A 130 5.43 2.35 -20.13
CA TRP A 130 6.78 2.36 -20.71
C TRP A 130 7.80 1.66 -19.82
N LEU A 131 7.56 1.58 -18.50
CA LEU A 131 8.49 0.98 -17.54
C LEU A 131 8.55 -0.55 -17.72
N PRO A 132 9.69 -1.10 -18.20
CA PRO A 132 9.82 -2.54 -18.42
C PRO A 132 9.82 -3.31 -17.10
N LYS A 133 9.34 -4.56 -17.12
CA LYS A 133 9.45 -5.46 -15.96
C LYS A 133 10.91 -5.72 -15.58
N GLY A 134 11.82 -5.69 -16.55
CA GLY A 134 13.26 -5.84 -16.33
C GLY A 134 13.92 -4.72 -15.51
N GLN A 135 13.21 -3.62 -15.21
CA GLN A 135 13.68 -2.58 -14.28
C GLN A 135 13.32 -2.89 -12.81
N GLY A 136 12.69 -4.04 -12.55
CA GLY A 136 12.27 -4.48 -11.23
C GLY A 136 10.77 -4.37 -11.01
N THR A 137 10.20 -5.45 -10.51
CA THR A 137 8.77 -5.56 -10.20
C THR A 137 8.39 -4.72 -9.00
N THR A 138 9.29 -4.57 -8.01
CA THR A 138 9.08 -3.72 -6.84
C THR A 138 8.98 -2.24 -7.24
N LEU A 139 9.95 -1.74 -8.01
CA LEU A 139 9.90 -0.38 -8.56
C LEU A 139 8.63 -0.17 -9.40
N ARG A 140 8.34 -1.09 -10.31
CA ARG A 140 7.16 -1.01 -11.17
C ARG A 140 5.85 -1.01 -10.39
N LYS A 141 5.77 -1.75 -9.28
CA LYS A 141 4.64 -1.72 -8.35
C LYS A 141 4.47 -0.33 -7.73
N MET A 142 5.55 0.29 -7.25
CA MET A 142 5.47 1.63 -6.65
C MET A 142 5.01 2.70 -7.65
N VAL A 143 5.51 2.68 -8.90
CA VAL A 143 5.06 3.60 -9.94
C VAL A 143 3.58 3.37 -10.31
N ARG A 144 3.15 2.10 -10.38
CA ARG A 144 1.74 1.75 -10.62
C ARG A 144 0.84 2.25 -9.49
N ASP A 145 1.27 2.09 -8.25
CA ASP A 145 0.49 2.49 -7.08
C ASP A 145 0.39 4.02 -7.02
N ALA A 146 1.46 4.78 -7.31
CA ALA A 146 1.39 6.24 -7.47
C ALA A 146 0.45 6.69 -8.60
N THR A 147 0.50 6.02 -9.75
CA THR A 147 -0.45 6.25 -10.86
C THR A 147 -1.89 6.01 -10.41
N THR A 148 -2.11 4.95 -9.64
CA THR A 148 -3.43 4.58 -9.10
C THR A 148 -3.94 5.64 -8.13
N GLU A 149 -3.09 6.19 -7.25
CA GLU A 149 -3.48 7.25 -6.31
C GLU A 149 -3.90 8.54 -7.02
N VAL A 150 -3.18 8.97 -8.07
CA VAL A 150 -3.57 10.14 -8.85
C VAL A 150 -4.93 9.95 -9.54
N VAL A 151 -5.18 8.76 -10.11
CA VAL A 151 -6.48 8.44 -10.73
C VAL A 151 -7.60 8.46 -9.68
N LYS A 152 -7.37 7.90 -8.49
CA LYS A 152 -8.35 7.95 -7.39
C LYS A 152 -8.63 9.38 -6.94
N GLY A 153 -7.59 10.19 -6.75
CA GLY A 153 -7.74 11.60 -6.39
C GLY A 153 -8.60 12.35 -7.41
N MET A 154 -8.37 12.11 -8.70
CA MET A 154 -9.16 12.75 -9.76
C MET A 154 -10.62 12.28 -9.78
N ILE A 155 -10.87 10.99 -9.49
CA ILE A 155 -12.23 10.46 -9.30
C ILE A 155 -12.91 11.18 -8.14
N GLN A 156 -12.24 11.31 -7.00
CA GLN A 156 -12.76 11.97 -5.81
C GLN A 156 -13.08 13.44 -6.08
N LEU A 157 -12.17 14.19 -6.72
CA LEU A 157 -12.42 15.57 -7.12
C LEU A 157 -13.65 15.69 -8.04
N THR A 158 -13.77 14.82 -9.03
CA THR A 158 -14.91 14.80 -9.95
C THR A 158 -16.22 14.50 -9.20
N GLU A 159 -16.21 13.57 -8.24
CA GLU A 159 -17.35 13.22 -7.40
C GLU A 159 -17.78 14.37 -6.47
N THR A 160 -16.80 15.07 -5.88
CA THR A 160 -17.06 16.25 -5.06
C THR A 160 -17.69 17.37 -5.88
N ILE A 161 -17.17 17.67 -7.08
CA ILE A 161 -17.74 18.69 -7.97
C ILE A 161 -19.17 18.31 -8.40
N LEU A 162 -19.41 17.03 -8.71
CA LEU A 162 -20.75 16.55 -9.07
C LEU A 162 -21.75 16.71 -7.92
N SER A 163 -21.30 16.53 -6.67
CA SER A 163 -22.13 16.61 -5.46
C SER A 163 -22.26 18.02 -4.89
N ALA A 164 -21.36 18.94 -5.24
CA ALA A 164 -21.31 20.28 -4.65
C ALA A 164 -22.48 21.19 -5.11
N PRO A 165 -23.06 22.00 -4.20
CA PRO A 165 -23.97 23.08 -4.55
C PRO A 165 -23.31 24.11 -5.49
N LEU A 166 -24.09 24.74 -6.36
CA LEU A 166 -23.59 25.57 -7.47
C LEU A 166 -23.14 26.99 -7.05
N GLU A 167 -23.22 27.32 -5.77
CA GLU A 167 -23.17 28.70 -5.28
C GLU A 167 -21.77 29.16 -4.90
N SER A 168 -20.88 28.25 -4.46
CA SER A 168 -19.51 28.60 -4.08
C SER A 168 -18.57 27.38 -3.98
N LEU A 169 -17.26 27.66 -4.05
CA LEU A 169 -16.19 26.70 -3.81
C LEU A 169 -16.32 26.10 -2.41
N SER A 170 -16.62 24.81 -2.34
CA SER A 170 -16.78 24.11 -1.07
C SER A 170 -15.42 23.76 -0.45
N GLN A 171 -15.39 23.64 0.87
CA GLN A 171 -14.23 23.13 1.59
C GLN A 171 -13.86 21.71 1.13
N GLU A 172 -14.85 20.87 0.84
CA GLU A 172 -14.64 19.52 0.29
C GLU A 172 -13.94 19.55 -1.07
N GLN A 173 -14.29 20.51 -1.93
CA GLN A 173 -13.66 20.67 -3.23
C GLN A 173 -12.19 21.09 -3.09
N LEU A 174 -11.89 21.99 -2.15
CA LEU A 174 -10.51 22.36 -1.82
C LEU A 174 -9.71 21.15 -1.30
N ILE A 175 -10.30 20.37 -0.38
CA ILE A 175 -9.66 19.17 0.18
C ILE A 175 -9.40 18.13 -0.93
N SER A 176 -10.38 17.84 -1.77
CA SER A 176 -10.22 16.88 -2.88
C SER A 176 -9.23 17.36 -3.94
N THR A 177 -9.18 18.66 -4.24
CA THR A 177 -8.16 19.25 -5.12
C THR A 177 -6.76 19.09 -4.50
N GLY A 178 -6.61 19.40 -3.22
CA GLY A 178 -5.37 19.22 -2.47
C GLY A 178 -4.89 17.77 -2.44
N GLY A 179 -5.82 16.81 -2.30
CA GLY A 179 -5.51 15.38 -2.38
C GLY A 179 -4.93 14.94 -3.74
N VAL A 180 -5.40 15.53 -4.85
CA VAL A 180 -4.79 15.31 -6.18
C VAL A 180 -3.39 15.89 -6.24
N TRP A 181 -3.17 17.09 -5.71
CA TRP A 181 -1.85 17.73 -5.68
C TRP A 181 -0.86 16.91 -4.87
N GLU A 182 -1.24 16.49 -3.67
CA GLU A 182 -0.41 15.63 -2.83
C GLU A 182 -0.03 14.34 -3.55
N ALA A 183 -1.01 13.65 -4.15
CA ALA A 183 -0.74 12.45 -4.95
C ALA A 183 0.20 12.73 -6.14
N CYS A 184 0.09 13.92 -6.76
CA CYS A 184 0.98 14.31 -7.85
C CYS A 184 2.41 14.62 -7.37
N GLU A 185 2.56 15.27 -6.22
CA GLU A 185 3.85 15.64 -5.63
C GLU A 185 4.65 14.42 -5.17
N GLN A 186 3.98 13.35 -4.74
CA GLN A 186 4.63 12.11 -4.32
C GLN A 186 5.49 11.45 -5.40
N VAL A 187 5.27 11.76 -6.69
CA VAL A 187 6.11 11.25 -7.80
C VAL A 187 7.59 11.60 -7.61
N SER A 188 7.87 12.77 -7.03
CA SER A 188 9.23 13.25 -6.80
C SER A 188 9.99 12.41 -5.77
N ASN A 189 9.25 11.79 -4.85
CA ASN A 189 9.77 10.91 -3.79
C ASN A 189 9.89 9.45 -4.23
N LEU A 190 9.47 9.10 -5.45
CA LEU A 190 9.57 7.73 -5.93
C LEU A 190 11.04 7.30 -6.06
N PRO A 191 11.35 6.05 -5.70
CA PRO A 191 12.67 5.48 -5.93
C PRO A 191 12.99 5.46 -7.42
N ARG A 192 14.22 5.80 -7.78
CA ARG A 192 14.64 5.93 -9.19
C ARG A 192 15.21 4.65 -9.79
N ASP A 193 15.48 3.65 -8.95
CA ASP A 193 15.94 2.31 -9.29
C ASP A 193 15.31 1.25 -8.37
N ASN A 194 15.52 -0.03 -8.69
CA ASN A 194 14.94 -1.12 -7.90
C ASN A 194 15.59 -1.29 -6.52
N GLN A 195 16.86 -0.91 -6.35
CA GLN A 195 17.54 -0.99 -5.06
C GLN A 195 16.84 -0.06 -4.04
N ALA A 196 16.63 1.20 -4.43
CA ALA A 196 15.91 2.18 -3.63
C ALA A 196 14.45 1.76 -3.39
N ALA A 197 13.81 1.12 -4.36
CA ALA A 197 12.45 0.61 -4.22
C ALA A 197 12.36 -0.51 -3.17
N VAL A 198 13.26 -1.50 -3.24
CA VAL A 198 13.32 -2.57 -2.25
C VAL A 198 13.71 -2.05 -0.87
N ALA A 199 14.66 -1.11 -0.79
CA ALA A 199 15.00 -0.45 0.47
C ALA A 199 13.80 0.30 1.08
N SER A 200 12.99 0.97 0.26
CA SER A 200 11.77 1.66 0.70
C SER A 200 10.71 0.66 1.20
N ALA A 201 10.48 -0.45 0.48
CA ALA A 201 9.56 -1.50 0.90
C ALA A 201 9.97 -2.14 2.25
N LEU A 202 11.26 -2.46 2.40
CA LEU A 202 11.82 -2.98 3.65
C LEU A 202 11.69 -1.99 4.81
N ALA A 203 11.89 -0.69 4.56
CA ALA A 203 11.74 0.35 5.56
C ALA A 203 10.27 0.51 6.02
N ALA A 204 9.32 0.44 5.08
CA ALA A 204 7.89 0.46 5.40
C ALA A 204 7.49 -0.76 6.24
N CYS A 205 7.90 -1.97 5.83
CA CYS A 205 7.66 -3.20 6.60
C CYS A 205 8.30 -3.12 8.01
N LEU A 206 9.50 -2.56 8.11
CA LEU A 206 10.18 -2.34 9.40
C LEU A 206 9.41 -1.36 10.30
N GLY A 207 8.77 -0.33 9.73
CA GLY A 207 7.89 0.58 10.46
C GLY A 207 6.73 -0.18 11.11
N VAL A 208 5.95 -0.91 10.31
CA VAL A 208 4.79 -1.67 10.83
C VAL A 208 5.19 -2.68 11.91
N VAL A 209 6.31 -3.39 11.74
CA VAL A 209 6.80 -4.34 12.75
C VAL A 209 7.26 -3.64 14.03
N LYS A 210 7.77 -2.41 13.96
CA LYS A 210 8.07 -1.62 15.17
C LYS A 210 6.78 -1.22 15.88
N ASP A 211 5.80 -0.73 15.14
CA ASP A 211 4.53 -0.27 15.71
C ASP A 211 3.82 -1.43 16.43
N ALA A 212 3.72 -2.59 15.79
CA ALA A 212 3.15 -3.80 16.41
C ALA A 212 3.94 -4.29 17.63
N LEU A 213 5.27 -4.16 17.61
CA LEU A 213 6.10 -4.49 18.77
C LEU A 213 5.85 -3.53 19.93
N GLU A 214 5.81 -2.23 19.65
CA GLU A 214 5.57 -1.17 20.64
C GLU A 214 4.17 -1.31 21.23
N GLU A 215 3.15 -1.57 20.41
CA GLU A 215 1.79 -1.87 20.84
C GLU A 215 1.75 -3.07 21.81
N MET A 216 2.42 -4.17 21.48
CA MET A 216 2.49 -5.34 22.37
C MET A 216 3.29 -5.06 23.65
N GLU A 217 4.36 -4.28 23.59
CA GLU A 217 5.12 -3.86 24.78
C GLU A 217 4.26 -3.01 25.72
N HIS A 218 3.49 -2.06 25.18
CA HIS A 218 2.53 -1.27 25.94
C HIS A 218 1.44 -2.14 26.55
N ALA A 219 0.83 -3.03 25.75
CA ALA A 219 -0.23 -3.92 26.21
C ALA A 219 0.24 -4.82 27.37
N LEU A 220 1.47 -5.33 27.34
CA LEU A 220 2.02 -6.17 28.42
C LEU A 220 2.24 -5.42 29.74
N VAL A 221 2.51 -4.11 29.67
CA VAL A 221 2.65 -3.24 30.85
C VAL A 221 1.29 -2.90 31.45
N GLU A 222 0.32 -2.56 30.61
CA GLU A 222 -1.03 -2.15 31.05
C GLU A 222 -1.92 -3.32 31.45
N GLY A 223 -1.80 -4.48 30.78
CA GLY A 223 -2.62 -5.66 31.04
C GLY A 223 -2.21 -6.46 32.27
N GLN A 224 -1.72 -5.81 33.32
CA GLN A 224 -1.60 -6.42 34.64
C GLN A 224 -2.98 -6.57 35.27
N ASP A 225 -3.29 -7.75 35.79
CA ASP A 225 -4.54 -7.97 36.52
C ASP A 225 -4.50 -7.17 37.84
N PRO A 226 -5.33 -6.12 38.01
CA PRO A 226 -5.35 -5.30 39.22
C PRO A 226 -5.78 -6.05 40.48
N TYR A 227 -6.23 -7.30 40.32
CA TYR A 227 -6.74 -8.14 41.39
C TYR A 227 -5.97 -9.46 41.54
N SER A 228 -4.77 -9.56 40.95
CA SER A 228 -3.95 -10.79 40.98
C SER A 228 -3.57 -11.26 42.39
N ASP A 229 -3.63 -10.35 43.37
CA ASP A 229 -3.32 -10.48 44.78
C ASP A 229 -4.52 -10.89 45.65
N ILE A 230 -5.73 -10.94 45.08
CA ILE A 230 -6.93 -11.36 45.81
C ILE A 230 -7.08 -12.88 45.70
N VAL A 231 -6.94 -13.56 46.84
CA VAL A 231 -7.14 -15.00 46.99
C VAL A 231 -8.60 -15.35 46.63
N GLU A 232 -8.78 -16.29 45.72
CA GLU A 232 -10.11 -16.77 45.34
C GLU A 232 -10.71 -17.58 46.48
N ASP A 233 -11.92 -17.20 46.90
CA ASP A 233 -12.69 -17.92 47.91
C ASP A 233 -13.37 -19.13 47.25
N GLU A 234 -13.07 -20.34 47.72
CA GLU A 234 -13.61 -21.61 47.20
C GLU A 234 -15.16 -21.66 47.26
N GLU A 235 -15.79 -20.85 48.11
CA GLU A 235 -17.25 -20.79 48.29
C GLU A 235 -17.97 -19.83 47.32
N LEU A 236 -17.26 -18.84 46.73
CA LEU A 236 -17.84 -17.79 45.88
C LEU A 236 -17.63 -18.01 44.36
N GLY A 237 -16.91 -19.07 43.98
CA GLY A 237 -16.64 -19.42 42.59
C GLY A 237 -15.52 -18.61 41.93
N PHE A 238 -15.10 -19.02 40.73
CA PHE A 238 -14.03 -18.37 39.98
C PHE A 238 -14.39 -16.95 39.56
N ARG A 239 -13.41 -16.03 39.57
CA ARG A 239 -13.57 -14.68 39.02
C ARG A 239 -13.95 -14.75 37.53
N GLY A 240 -15.11 -14.18 37.18
CA GLY A 240 -15.65 -14.21 35.82
C GLY A 240 -14.89 -13.40 34.76
N ASN A 241 -13.77 -12.77 35.11
CA ASN A 241 -12.92 -11.96 34.21
C ASN A 241 -11.53 -12.60 33.95
N ARG A 242 -11.34 -13.87 34.27
CA ARG A 242 -10.05 -14.57 34.05
C ARG A 242 -9.64 -14.65 32.58
N ASP A 243 -10.61 -14.67 31.67
CA ASP A 243 -10.41 -14.68 30.23
C ASP A 243 -9.95 -13.32 29.67
N THR A 244 -10.02 -12.26 30.49
CA THR A 244 -9.68 -10.89 30.11
C THR A 244 -8.22 -10.53 30.39
N TYR A 245 -7.46 -11.39 31.09
CA TYR A 245 -6.07 -11.15 31.49
C TYR A 245 -5.14 -12.30 31.10
N TRP A 246 -3.85 -12.00 30.99
CA TRP A 246 -2.83 -13.03 30.81
C TRP A 246 -2.53 -13.78 32.10
N SER A 247 -2.60 -15.11 32.05
CA SER A 247 -2.11 -15.97 33.13
C SER A 247 -0.58 -15.92 33.25
N GLU A 248 -0.03 -16.43 34.36
CA GLU A 248 1.43 -16.53 34.52
C GLU A 248 2.06 -17.43 33.44
N ALA A 249 1.36 -18.49 33.02
CA ALA A 249 1.78 -19.37 31.94
C ALA A 249 1.83 -18.63 30.60
N ASP A 250 0.82 -17.80 30.33
CA ASP A 250 0.77 -16.97 29.13
C ASP A 250 1.92 -15.97 29.13
N ARG A 251 2.20 -15.29 30.25
CA ARG A 251 3.33 -14.34 30.35
C ARG A 251 4.68 -14.99 30.04
N LYS A 252 4.91 -16.23 30.47
CA LYS A 252 6.12 -16.99 30.12
C LYS A 252 6.20 -17.25 28.62
N LEU A 253 5.09 -17.65 27.99
CA LEU A 253 5.00 -17.86 26.54
C LEU A 253 5.19 -16.55 25.74
N LEU A 254 4.53 -15.47 26.16
CA LEU A 254 4.62 -14.13 25.55
C LEU A 254 6.07 -13.64 25.48
N SER A 255 6.88 -13.87 26.51
CA SER A 255 8.29 -13.47 26.52
C SER A 255 9.08 -14.02 25.32
N SER A 256 8.79 -15.25 24.91
CA SER A 256 9.45 -15.90 23.76
C SER A 256 8.87 -15.43 22.43
N CYS A 257 7.58 -15.13 22.38
CA CYS A 257 6.93 -14.53 21.21
C CYS A 257 7.44 -13.10 20.94
N MET A 258 7.60 -12.30 22.01
CA MET A 258 8.25 -10.99 21.94
C MET A 258 9.70 -11.09 21.46
N GLY A 259 10.45 -12.11 21.89
CA GLY A 259 11.78 -12.38 21.36
C GLY A 259 11.79 -12.63 19.85
N LEU A 260 10.79 -13.33 19.32
CA LEU A 260 10.63 -13.57 17.89
C LEU A 260 10.23 -12.30 17.11
N MET A 261 9.33 -11.47 17.65
CA MET A 261 9.00 -10.16 17.06
C MET A 261 10.24 -9.24 17.04
N LYS A 262 11.05 -9.25 18.11
CA LYS A 262 12.34 -8.52 18.17
C LYS A 262 13.34 -9.04 17.13
N ALA A 263 13.42 -10.36 16.92
CA ALA A 263 14.21 -10.95 15.86
C ALA A 263 13.72 -10.52 14.47
N SER A 264 12.41 -10.37 14.28
CA SER A 264 11.81 -9.87 13.03
C SER A 264 12.24 -8.43 12.72
N LYS A 265 12.14 -7.53 13.72
CA LYS A 265 12.64 -6.15 13.64
C LYS A 265 14.14 -6.10 13.32
N ALA A 266 14.94 -6.92 13.99
CA ALA A 266 16.38 -6.98 13.77
C ALA A 266 16.74 -7.51 12.37
N CYS A 267 16.03 -8.53 11.90
CA CYS A 267 16.16 -9.09 10.55
C CYS A 267 15.91 -8.02 9.50
N LEU A 268 14.73 -7.39 9.51
CA LEU A 268 14.38 -6.32 8.56
C LEU A 268 15.39 -5.16 8.61
N LYS A 269 15.83 -4.75 9.81
CA LYS A 269 16.83 -3.69 9.97
C LYS A 269 18.17 -4.07 9.33
N LYS A 270 18.62 -5.32 9.48
CA LYS A 270 19.88 -5.80 8.91
C LYS A 270 19.78 -5.99 7.40
N VAL A 271 18.71 -6.60 6.90
CA VAL A 271 18.44 -6.77 5.47
C VAL A 271 18.38 -5.40 4.77
N LEU A 272 17.66 -4.43 5.34
CA LEU A 272 17.62 -3.06 4.84
C LEU A 272 19.02 -2.43 4.74
N ALA A 273 19.86 -2.63 5.76
CA ALA A 273 21.21 -2.08 5.78
C ALA A 273 22.08 -2.67 4.66
N VAL A 274 22.04 -4.00 4.46
CA VAL A 274 22.84 -4.65 3.41
C VAL A 274 22.31 -4.37 2.01
N VAL A 275 21.00 -4.25 1.81
CA VAL A 275 20.42 -3.80 0.53
C VAL A 275 20.88 -2.38 0.19
N LYS A 276 20.92 -1.47 1.17
CA LYS A 276 21.44 -0.11 0.94
C LYS A 276 22.94 -0.08 0.67
N ALA A 277 23.72 -0.94 1.33
CA ALA A 277 25.18 -0.94 1.22
C ALA A 277 25.71 -1.68 -0.02
N TYR A 278 25.08 -2.80 -0.40
CA TYR A 278 25.61 -3.74 -1.39
C TYR A 278 24.63 -4.07 -2.51
N GLY A 279 23.37 -3.65 -2.42
CA GLY A 279 22.37 -3.86 -3.46
C GLY A 279 22.78 -3.19 -4.78
N LYS A 280 22.61 -3.92 -5.88
CA LYS A 280 22.87 -3.44 -7.25
C LYS A 280 21.69 -3.76 -8.13
N ALA A 281 21.47 -2.91 -9.15
CA ALA A 281 20.41 -3.09 -10.13
C ALA A 281 20.97 -3.05 -11.57
N ASP A 282 22.21 -3.51 -11.74
CA ASP A 282 22.95 -3.40 -13.00
C ASP A 282 22.64 -4.54 -13.98
N SER A 283 22.10 -5.66 -13.47
CA SER A 283 21.80 -6.87 -14.24
C SER A 283 20.42 -7.46 -13.88
N PRO A 284 19.78 -8.18 -14.81
CA PRO A 284 18.50 -8.85 -14.55
C PRO A 284 18.53 -9.77 -13.33
N GLU A 285 19.64 -10.49 -13.12
CA GLU A 285 19.82 -11.41 -12.00
C GLU A 285 19.86 -10.68 -10.66
N GLN A 286 20.55 -9.55 -10.58
CA GLN A 286 20.59 -8.74 -9.36
C GLN A 286 19.22 -8.11 -9.07
N ILE A 287 18.53 -7.62 -10.10
CA ILE A 287 17.18 -7.06 -9.97
C ILE A 287 16.21 -8.14 -9.46
N ALA A 288 16.27 -9.35 -10.00
CA ALA A 288 15.45 -10.48 -9.54
C ALA A 288 15.74 -10.84 -8.08
N GLN A 289 17.02 -10.89 -7.67
CA GLN A 289 17.38 -11.15 -6.27
C GLN A 289 16.86 -10.06 -5.30
N LEU A 290 16.84 -8.80 -5.72
CA LEU A 290 16.25 -7.71 -4.93
C LEU A 290 14.73 -7.87 -4.81
N ASP A 291 14.05 -8.20 -5.90
CA ASP A 291 12.60 -8.45 -5.89
C ASP A 291 12.24 -9.66 -5.02
N ASP A 292 12.98 -10.78 -5.13
CA ASP A 292 12.78 -11.96 -4.29
C ASP A 292 12.87 -11.61 -2.79
N LEU A 293 13.82 -10.75 -2.41
CA LEU A 293 13.97 -10.24 -1.05
C LEU A 293 12.78 -9.39 -0.61
N ALA A 294 12.30 -8.48 -1.46
CA ALA A 294 11.14 -7.66 -1.16
C ALA A 294 9.88 -8.51 -0.98
N ASP A 295 9.67 -9.48 -1.87
CA ASP A 295 8.50 -10.36 -1.85
C ASP A 295 8.44 -11.17 -0.56
N ILE A 296 9.53 -11.83 -0.16
CA ILE A 296 9.51 -12.60 1.09
C ILE A 296 9.45 -11.70 2.34
N ALA A 297 10.09 -10.53 2.32
CA ALA A 297 10.07 -9.62 3.45
C ALA A 297 8.67 -9.05 3.71
N ASN A 298 7.86 -8.87 2.65
CA ASN A 298 6.47 -8.45 2.78
C ASN A 298 5.57 -9.47 3.50
N GLU A 299 6.00 -10.73 3.65
CA GLU A 299 5.29 -11.73 4.47
C GLU A 299 5.56 -11.59 5.97
N ILE A 300 6.61 -10.85 6.38
CA ILE A 300 6.96 -10.68 7.80
C ILE A 300 5.88 -9.90 8.53
N SER A 301 5.48 -8.74 8.00
CA SER A 301 4.52 -7.86 8.69
C SER A 301 3.18 -8.54 8.97
N PRO A 302 2.51 -9.22 8.00
CA PRO A 302 1.29 -9.98 8.29
C PRO A 302 1.50 -11.12 9.29
N SER A 303 2.66 -11.79 9.24
CA SER A 303 2.97 -12.88 10.19
C SER A 303 3.21 -12.36 11.62
N VAL A 304 3.77 -11.16 11.76
CA VAL A 304 3.93 -10.47 13.05
C VAL A 304 2.56 -10.04 13.58
N ASP A 305 1.71 -9.48 12.73
CA ASP A 305 0.34 -9.07 13.09
C ASP A 305 -0.51 -10.27 13.56
N GLU A 306 -0.52 -11.36 12.80
CA GLU A 306 -1.22 -12.60 13.20
C GLU A 306 -0.70 -13.17 14.53
N LEU A 307 0.61 -13.10 14.78
CA LEU A 307 1.18 -13.50 16.05
C LEU A 307 0.71 -12.57 17.18
N ALA A 308 0.82 -11.25 17.00
CA ALA A 308 0.40 -10.25 17.98
C ALA A 308 -1.09 -10.39 18.34
N LEU A 309 -1.97 -10.52 17.35
CA LEU A 309 -3.40 -10.74 17.55
C LEU A 309 -3.68 -12.01 18.37
N SER A 310 -2.96 -13.10 18.10
CA SER A 310 -3.10 -14.35 18.85
C SER A 310 -2.56 -14.28 20.29
N MET A 311 -1.76 -13.27 20.60
CA MET A 311 -1.19 -13.06 21.92
C MET A 311 -2.16 -12.39 22.88
N TYR A 312 -3.25 -11.74 22.44
CA TYR A 312 -4.22 -11.12 23.35
C TYR A 312 -5.13 -12.15 24.06
N PRO A 313 -5.61 -11.88 25.29
CA PRO A 313 -6.56 -12.74 25.98
C PRO A 313 -7.95 -12.78 25.28
N PRO A 314 -8.68 -13.91 25.38
CA PRO A 314 -8.24 -15.20 25.92
C PRO A 314 -7.27 -15.89 24.96
N MET A 315 -6.06 -16.20 25.46
CA MET A 315 -4.96 -16.65 24.62
C MET A 315 -5.09 -18.14 24.26
N ASN A 316 -5.19 -18.44 22.97
CA ASN A 316 -5.10 -19.81 22.48
C ASN A 316 -3.63 -20.19 22.21
N GLN A 317 -3.04 -20.95 23.13
CA GLN A 317 -1.63 -21.33 23.07
C GLN A 317 -1.26 -22.14 21.81
N LEU A 318 -2.18 -22.92 21.24
CA LEU A 318 -1.95 -23.65 19.99
C LEU A 318 -1.92 -22.67 18.80
N ALA A 319 -2.84 -21.70 18.74
CA ALA A 319 -2.85 -20.66 17.71
C ALA A 319 -1.55 -19.85 17.73
N VAL A 320 -1.10 -19.46 18.93
CA VAL A 320 0.17 -18.74 19.13
C VAL A 320 1.35 -19.56 18.63
N ARG A 321 1.40 -20.87 18.95
CA ARG A 321 2.45 -21.77 18.46
C ARG A 321 2.48 -21.82 16.92
N LEU A 322 1.32 -21.92 16.28
CA LEU A 322 1.21 -21.99 14.82
C LEU A 322 1.64 -20.67 14.15
N ASN A 323 1.16 -19.53 14.67
CA ASN A 323 1.51 -18.21 14.14
C ASN A 323 3.00 -17.90 14.35
N ALA A 324 3.56 -18.27 15.51
CA ALA A 324 5.00 -18.16 15.77
C ALA A 324 5.82 -19.05 14.83
N ALA A 325 5.37 -20.28 14.53
CA ALA A 325 6.03 -21.17 13.59
C ALA A 325 6.01 -20.62 12.16
N LYS A 326 4.89 -20.03 11.74
CA LYS A 326 4.76 -19.32 10.45
C LYS A 326 5.76 -18.17 10.37
N LEU A 327 5.79 -17.28 11.37
CA LEU A 327 6.73 -16.16 11.43
C LEU A 327 8.19 -16.64 11.40
N ALA A 328 8.54 -17.65 12.21
CA ALA A 328 9.89 -18.22 12.23
C ALA A 328 10.29 -18.79 10.86
N SER A 329 9.38 -19.45 10.16
CA SER A 329 9.60 -19.96 8.80
C SER A 329 9.87 -18.83 7.80
N VAL A 330 9.06 -17.77 7.83
CA VAL A 330 9.24 -16.59 6.98
C VAL A 330 10.60 -15.94 7.25
N LEU A 331 10.96 -15.69 8.51
CA LEU A 331 12.23 -15.08 8.87
C LEU A 331 13.43 -15.88 8.38
N LYS A 332 13.39 -17.21 8.53
CA LYS A 332 14.45 -18.09 8.02
C LYS A 332 14.57 -18.03 6.50
N LYS A 333 13.44 -17.97 5.79
CA LYS A 333 13.44 -17.83 4.33
C LYS A 333 14.03 -16.49 3.89
N VAL A 334 13.71 -15.39 4.58
CA VAL A 334 14.35 -14.08 4.34
C VAL A 334 15.86 -14.15 4.55
N LEU A 335 16.30 -14.73 5.67
CA LEU A 335 17.71 -14.84 6.01
C LEU A 335 18.48 -15.70 5.00
N GLU A 336 17.88 -16.81 4.55
CA GLU A 336 18.48 -17.68 3.54
C GLU A 336 18.58 -16.98 2.18
N ILE A 337 17.50 -16.36 1.70
CA ILE A 337 17.53 -15.61 0.44
C ILE A 337 18.57 -14.49 0.51
N THR A 338 18.63 -13.76 1.62
CA THR A 338 19.64 -12.71 1.85
C THR A 338 21.05 -13.27 1.73
N LYS A 339 21.34 -14.38 2.41
CA LYS A 339 22.64 -15.05 2.39
C LYS A 339 23.07 -15.46 0.98
N THR A 340 22.14 -15.97 0.18
CA THR A 340 22.43 -16.46 -1.18
C THR A 340 22.46 -15.37 -2.25
N SER A 341 22.02 -14.15 -1.90
CA SER A 341 21.94 -13.02 -2.83
C SER A 341 23.25 -12.22 -2.89
N HIS A 342 23.37 -11.39 -3.91
CA HIS A 342 24.51 -10.48 -4.07
C HIS A 342 24.63 -9.42 -2.96
N VAL A 343 23.60 -9.19 -2.13
CA VAL A 343 23.64 -8.17 -1.08
C VAL A 343 24.37 -8.63 0.18
N CYS A 344 24.70 -9.92 0.30
CA CYS A 344 25.37 -10.48 1.47
C CYS A 344 26.80 -10.94 1.16
N PRO A 345 27.80 -10.05 1.20
CA PRO A 345 29.19 -10.47 1.12
C PRO A 345 29.61 -11.31 2.34
N PRO A 346 30.73 -12.04 2.30
CA PRO A 346 31.18 -12.92 3.39
C PRO A 346 31.30 -12.22 4.76
N SER A 347 31.58 -10.92 4.78
CA SER A 347 31.63 -10.11 6.01
C SER A 347 30.29 -9.97 6.73
N GLU A 348 29.17 -10.17 6.03
CA GLU A 348 27.81 -10.03 6.57
C GLU A 348 27.21 -11.38 7.02
N GLU A 349 27.80 -12.52 6.66
CA GLU A 349 27.24 -13.84 7.00
C GLU A 349 27.08 -14.08 8.51
N GLY A 350 27.96 -13.50 9.33
CA GLY A 350 27.97 -13.71 10.77
C GLY A 350 26.67 -13.28 11.46
N TRP A 351 26.08 -12.15 11.07
CA TRP A 351 24.82 -11.71 11.68
C TRP A 351 23.63 -12.53 11.16
N VAL A 352 23.69 -13.04 9.93
CA VAL A 352 22.64 -13.91 9.37
C VAL A 352 22.57 -15.20 10.18
N GLN A 353 23.72 -15.82 10.47
CA GLN A 353 23.80 -17.02 11.31
C GLN A 353 23.31 -16.73 12.74
N PHE A 354 23.73 -15.61 13.32
CA PHE A 354 23.28 -15.20 14.65
C PHE A 354 21.75 -15.03 14.72
N LEU A 355 21.14 -14.32 13.77
CA LEU A 355 19.69 -14.12 13.75
C LEU A 355 18.93 -15.42 13.49
N THR A 356 19.46 -16.31 12.65
CA THR A 356 18.88 -17.65 12.45
C THR A 356 18.84 -18.42 13.78
N GLY A 357 19.95 -18.41 14.53
CA GLY A 357 20.02 -19.01 15.86
C GLY A 357 19.06 -18.36 16.87
N ALA A 358 18.89 -17.04 16.81
CA ALA A 358 17.93 -16.34 17.66
C ALA A 358 16.47 -16.72 17.35
N VAL A 359 16.12 -16.90 16.07
CA VAL A 359 14.80 -17.39 15.66
C VAL A 359 14.57 -18.80 16.20
N ASP A 360 15.55 -19.70 16.04
CA ASP A 360 15.47 -21.07 16.53
C ASP A 360 15.33 -21.16 18.05
N HIS A 361 16.10 -20.38 18.78
CA HIS A 361 16.04 -20.32 20.24
C HIS A 361 14.64 -19.93 20.75
N ASN A 362 14.06 -18.85 20.20
CA ASN A 362 12.72 -18.41 20.59
C ASN A 362 11.65 -19.43 20.19
N MET A 363 11.73 -19.99 18.98
CA MET A 363 10.78 -21.00 18.54
C MET A 363 10.85 -22.28 19.38
N ASN A 364 12.04 -22.72 19.78
CA ASN A 364 12.21 -23.88 20.65
C ASN A 364 11.61 -23.64 22.05
N LYS A 365 11.78 -22.44 22.62
CA LYS A 365 11.09 -22.08 23.87
C LYS A 365 9.57 -22.12 23.74
N ILE A 366 9.02 -21.54 22.66
CA ILE A 366 7.58 -21.57 22.37
C ILE A 366 7.08 -23.02 22.27
N LYS A 367 7.81 -23.89 21.57
CA LYS A 367 7.46 -25.32 21.47
C LYS A 367 7.44 -26.02 22.82
N ASN A 368 8.39 -25.71 23.70
CA ASN A 368 8.48 -26.30 25.03
C ASN A 368 7.32 -25.84 25.93
N PHE A 369 6.98 -24.54 25.92
CA PHE A 369 5.86 -24.03 26.71
C PHE A 369 4.49 -24.54 26.24
N THR A 370 4.38 -24.93 24.97
CA THR A 370 3.11 -25.36 24.36
C THR A 370 3.04 -26.88 24.13
N GLN A 371 3.96 -27.66 24.71
CA GLN A 371 4.04 -29.10 24.46
C GLN A 371 2.79 -29.87 24.95
N GLY A 372 2.12 -29.39 26.01
CA GLY A 372 0.89 -30.00 26.52
C GLY A 372 -0.38 -29.66 25.75
N GLN A 373 -0.28 -28.89 24.66
CA GLN A 373 -1.41 -28.49 23.80
C GLN A 373 -1.47 -29.29 22.48
N LEU A 374 -0.50 -30.18 22.26
CA LEU A 374 -0.44 -31.15 21.16
C LEU A 374 -1.02 -32.48 21.62
#